data_AF-A0A1Q3JT63-F1
#
_entry.id   AF-A0A1Q3JT63-F1
#
_cell.length_a   1.000
_cell.length_b   1.000
_cell.length_c   1.000
_cell.angle_alpha   90.00
_cell.angle_beta   90.00
_cell.angle_gamma   90.00
#
_symmetry.space_group_name_H-M   'P 1'
#
loop_
_entity.id
_entity.type
_entity.pdbx_description
1 polymer ?
#
loop_
_entity_poly.entity_id
_entity_poly.type
_entity_poly.pdbx_seq_one_letter_code
_entity_poly.pdbx_strand_id
1 'polypeptide(L)'
;MLDVTGSMAGSKIEDLKAAAKDLIDIVIWSDQSEYTSRVALAPFSSAINAGSLGSSVAYNPTSSLTFKLKSGSTSTRYRTSTYCLSERTGTNAFTDVAPTGTNAIPRAYQTGSNTACVPSAPIVPMTSNKDSLKTVINSFAASGNTAGHLGTAWAWYLLSPNWASVLPAASKPQPYSMTQQVGEKGQPLLKKVAVLMTDGEYNYQYCNSTTPTTAGATIPDSDTGNSGANCKSPNGTSTTQARSLCTAMKAAGITVYTVGFGLGSAGAAVDTLRGCASEPHMFYNTTTGDELRNAFRHIATSIAAPILSR
;
A
#
# COMPACT_ATOMS: atom_id res chain seq x y z
N MET A 1 -3.51 -3.70 1.73
CA MET A 1 -3.37 -2.84 0.54
C MET A 1 -4.61 -3.01 -0.30
N LEU A 2 -5.29 -1.92 -0.65
CA LEU A 2 -6.56 -1.95 -1.38
C LEU A 2 -6.46 -1.01 -2.58
N ASP A 3 -6.62 -1.55 -3.78
CA ASP A 3 -6.62 -0.76 -5.02
C ASP A 3 -7.91 0.05 -5.13
N VAL A 4 -7.76 1.37 -5.24
CA VAL A 4 -8.87 2.31 -5.44
C VAL A 4 -8.64 3.17 -6.69
N THR A 5 -7.98 2.60 -7.70
CA THR A 5 -7.62 3.24 -8.97
C THR A 5 -8.83 3.39 -9.88
N GLY A 6 -8.67 4.09 -11.00
CA GLY A 6 -9.77 4.30 -11.95
C GLY A 6 -10.36 3.02 -12.54
N SER A 7 -9.56 1.94 -12.69
CA SER A 7 -10.04 0.64 -13.20
C SER A 7 -11.06 -0.03 -12.27
N MET A 8 -11.04 0.32 -10.98
CA MET A 8 -11.96 -0.16 -9.96
C MET A 8 -13.34 0.49 -10.00
N ALA A 9 -13.61 1.43 -10.93
CA ALA A 9 -14.89 2.13 -10.98
C ALA A 9 -16.09 1.19 -11.22
N GLY A 10 -17.29 1.66 -10.87
CA GLY A 10 -18.52 0.89 -11.02
C GLY A 10 -18.71 -0.14 -9.89
N SER A 11 -19.16 -1.35 -10.24
CA SER A 11 -19.43 -2.40 -9.24
C SER A 11 -18.18 -2.87 -8.50
N LYS A 12 -17.01 -2.80 -9.14
CA LYS A 12 -15.77 -3.35 -8.57
C LYS A 12 -15.39 -2.71 -7.24
N ILE A 13 -15.47 -1.39 -7.12
CA ILE A 13 -15.15 -0.69 -5.87
C ILE A 13 -16.17 -1.03 -4.77
N GLU A 14 -17.43 -1.24 -5.12
CA GLU A 14 -18.47 -1.64 -4.15
C GLU A 14 -18.27 -3.08 -3.66
N ASP A 15 -17.88 -3.99 -4.54
CA ASP A 15 -17.51 -5.37 -4.19
C ASP A 15 -16.28 -5.39 -3.27
N LEU A 16 -15.25 -4.59 -3.58
CA LEU A 16 -14.08 -4.43 -2.73
C LEU A 16 -14.46 -3.90 -1.34
N LYS A 17 -15.34 -2.88 -1.28
CA LYS A 17 -15.83 -2.35 0.00
C LYS A 17 -16.51 -3.45 0.81
N ALA A 18 -17.38 -4.24 0.19
CA ALA A 18 -18.07 -5.34 0.87
C ALA A 18 -17.09 -6.42 1.38
N ALA A 19 -16.16 -6.86 0.53
CA ALA A 19 -15.17 -7.88 0.86
C ALA A 19 -14.21 -7.44 1.99
N ALA A 20 -13.74 -6.19 1.95
CA ALA A 20 -12.87 -5.64 2.99
C ALA A 20 -13.59 -5.53 4.34
N LYS A 21 -14.88 -5.17 4.36
CA LYS A 21 -15.70 -5.13 5.57
C LYS A 21 -15.89 -6.52 6.18
N ASP A 22 -16.16 -7.54 5.36
CA ASP A 22 -16.27 -8.93 5.81
C ASP A 22 -14.97 -9.40 6.48
N LEU A 23 -13.81 -9.09 5.90
CA LEU A 23 -12.50 -9.45 6.50
C LEU A 23 -12.31 -8.77 7.86
N ILE A 24 -12.61 -7.47 7.97
CA ILE A 24 -12.50 -6.73 9.23
C ILE A 24 -13.40 -7.32 10.31
N ASP A 25 -14.61 -7.73 9.94
CA ASP A 25 -15.57 -8.28 10.89
C ASP A 25 -15.13 -9.62 11.46
N ILE A 26 -14.43 -10.44 10.66
CA ILE A 26 -13.91 -11.75 11.06
C ILE A 26 -12.58 -11.62 11.82
N VAL A 27 -11.63 -10.80 11.32
CA VAL A 27 -10.28 -10.72 11.89
C VAL A 27 -10.26 -9.96 13.22
N ILE A 28 -11.02 -8.87 13.33
CA ILE A 28 -11.02 -8.05 14.54
C ILE A 28 -11.99 -8.64 15.57
N TRP A 29 -11.43 -9.11 16.68
CA TRP A 29 -12.21 -9.76 17.74
C TRP A 29 -12.88 -8.74 18.65
N SER A 30 -14.05 -9.08 19.18
CA SER A 30 -14.75 -8.23 20.14
C SER A 30 -14.02 -8.17 21.47
N ASP A 31 -13.53 -9.32 21.96
CA ASP A 31 -12.68 -9.41 23.13
C ASP A 31 -11.21 -9.27 22.71
N GLN A 32 -10.53 -8.27 23.28
CA GLN A 32 -9.12 -7.96 23.05
C GLN A 32 -8.27 -8.22 24.31
N SER A 33 -8.84 -8.82 25.36
CA SER A 33 -8.20 -8.98 26.67
C SER A 33 -7.13 -10.07 26.68
N GLU A 34 -7.36 -11.16 25.95
CA GLU A 34 -6.44 -12.29 25.87
C GLU A 34 -5.57 -12.25 24.61
N TYR A 35 -6.21 -11.98 23.47
CA TYR A 35 -5.56 -11.88 22.17
C TYR A 35 -5.96 -10.58 21.53
N THR A 36 -4.96 -9.87 20.99
CA THR A 36 -5.21 -8.63 20.28
C THR A 36 -5.18 -8.86 18.78
N SER A 37 -6.17 -8.31 18.07
CA SER A 37 -6.15 -8.26 16.61
C SER A 37 -6.46 -6.85 16.12
N ARG A 38 -5.61 -6.38 15.21
CA ARG A 38 -5.63 -5.01 14.69
C ARG A 38 -5.46 -5.06 13.18
N VAL A 39 -6.13 -4.17 12.48
CA VAL A 39 -6.03 -4.02 11.02
C VAL A 39 -5.60 -2.60 10.70
N ALA A 40 -4.79 -2.46 9.65
CA ALA A 40 -4.46 -1.20 9.03
C ALA A 40 -4.97 -1.18 7.58
N LEU A 41 -5.26 0.01 7.06
CA LEU A 41 -5.67 0.20 5.67
C LEU A 41 -4.60 1.00 4.93
N ALA A 42 -4.26 0.51 3.74
CA ALA A 42 -3.42 1.20 2.78
C ALA A 42 -4.15 1.27 1.43
N PRO A 43 -5.15 2.16 1.29
CA PRO A 43 -5.75 2.44 -0.01
C PRO A 43 -4.71 3.15 -0.88
N PHE A 44 -4.57 2.72 -2.14
CA PHE A 44 -3.62 3.32 -3.07
C PHE A 44 -4.25 3.60 -4.43
N SER A 45 -3.69 4.58 -5.10
CA SER A 45 -3.93 4.86 -6.51
C SER A 45 -2.63 5.39 -7.10
N SER A 46 -2.61 6.57 -7.71
CA SER A 46 -1.41 7.20 -8.23
C SER A 46 -0.40 7.45 -7.11
N ALA A 47 -0.88 7.71 -5.88
CA ALA A 47 -0.08 7.95 -4.69
C ALA A 47 -0.66 7.21 -3.46
N ILE A 48 -0.07 7.45 -2.29
CA ILE A 48 -0.64 7.11 -0.99
C ILE A 48 -1.01 8.40 -0.26
N ASN A 49 -2.23 8.49 0.25
CA ASN A 49 -2.60 9.58 1.16
C ASN A 49 -2.21 9.21 2.60
N ALA A 50 -1.18 9.87 3.13
CA ALA A 50 -0.65 9.59 4.47
C ALA A 50 -1.55 10.11 5.61
N GLY A 51 -2.59 10.89 5.30
CA GLY A 51 -3.47 11.47 6.30
C GLY A 51 -2.70 12.22 7.40
N SER A 52 -3.04 11.94 8.66
CA SER A 52 -2.41 12.55 9.83
C SER A 52 -0.95 12.14 10.05
N LEU A 53 -0.47 11.03 9.45
CA LEU A 53 0.95 10.67 9.53
C LEU A 53 1.84 11.56 8.67
N GLY A 54 1.25 12.28 7.71
CA GLY A 54 1.99 12.98 6.67
C GLY A 54 3.03 13.97 7.19
N SER A 55 2.73 14.71 8.25
CA SER A 55 3.71 15.65 8.86
C SER A 55 4.94 14.96 9.46
N SER A 56 4.80 13.68 9.85
CA SER A 56 5.86 12.92 10.52
C SER A 56 6.72 12.12 9.54
N VAL A 57 6.18 11.79 8.36
CA VAL A 57 6.85 10.88 7.41
C VAL A 57 7.27 11.57 6.10
N ALA A 58 6.66 12.70 5.77
CA ALA A 58 6.84 13.32 4.46
C ALA A 58 8.06 14.24 4.42
N TYR A 59 8.84 14.10 3.35
CA TYR A 59 9.77 15.14 2.93
C TYR A 59 8.97 16.24 2.21
N ASN A 60 9.11 17.48 2.67
CA ASN A 60 8.37 18.64 2.17
C ASN A 60 9.32 19.63 1.47
N PRO A 61 9.65 19.43 0.17
CA PRO A 61 10.44 20.39 -0.59
C PRO A 61 9.58 21.59 -1.02
N THR A 62 10.01 22.33 -2.05
CA THR A 62 9.33 23.52 -2.60
C THR A 62 7.86 23.26 -2.95
N SER A 63 7.00 24.28 -2.94
CA SER A 63 5.58 24.13 -3.29
C SER A 63 5.35 23.78 -4.77
N SER A 64 6.31 24.09 -5.64
CA SER A 64 6.25 23.81 -7.07
C SER A 64 7.62 23.40 -7.62
N LEU A 65 7.60 22.74 -8.77
CA LEU A 65 8.78 22.24 -9.46
C LEU A 65 8.60 22.36 -10.96
N THR A 66 9.68 22.71 -11.65
CA THR A 66 9.70 22.87 -13.10
C THR A 66 10.71 21.92 -13.70
N PHE A 67 10.29 21.15 -14.70
CA PHE A 67 11.11 20.14 -15.37
C PHE A 67 10.73 20.02 -16.86
N LYS A 68 11.52 19.25 -17.60
CA LYS A 68 11.27 18.95 -19.01
C LYS A 68 10.46 17.68 -19.18
N LEU A 69 9.40 17.77 -19.98
CA LEU A 69 8.65 16.62 -20.48
C LEU A 69 9.44 15.90 -21.58
N LYS A 70 9.06 14.65 -21.87
CA LYS A 70 9.61 13.89 -23.01
C LYS A 70 9.46 14.62 -24.36
N SER A 71 8.42 15.45 -24.50
CA SER A 71 8.20 16.30 -25.66
C SER A 71 9.18 17.48 -25.79
N GLY A 72 10.08 17.69 -24.83
CA GLY A 72 10.97 18.87 -24.75
C GLY A 72 10.30 20.12 -24.16
N SER A 73 8.96 20.09 -24.01
CA SER A 73 8.20 21.16 -23.36
C SER A 73 8.54 21.26 -21.87
N THR A 74 8.46 22.46 -21.32
CA THR A 74 8.59 22.69 -19.88
C THR A 74 7.24 22.44 -19.19
N SER A 75 7.24 21.76 -18.05
CA SER A 75 6.07 21.58 -17.20
C SER A 75 6.36 22.04 -15.78
N THR A 76 5.43 22.76 -15.17
CA THR A 76 5.43 23.08 -13.76
C THR A 76 4.37 22.24 -13.05
N ARG A 77 4.76 21.53 -12.00
CA ARG A 77 3.87 20.77 -11.14
C ARG A 77 3.92 21.31 -9.72
N TYR A 78 2.84 21.12 -8.99
CA TYR A 78 2.66 21.62 -7.64
C TYR A 78 2.57 20.45 -6.66
N ARG A 79 3.13 20.69 -5.48
CA ARG A 79 2.97 19.80 -4.35
C ARG A 79 1.48 19.79 -4.01
N THR A 80 0.95 18.60 -3.79
CA THR A 80 -0.45 18.40 -3.37
C THR A 80 -0.78 19.20 -2.10
N SER A 81 -2.04 19.53 -1.86
CA SER A 81 -2.46 20.23 -0.63
C SER A 81 -2.46 19.30 0.58
N THR A 82 -2.75 18.02 0.35
CA THR A 82 -2.72 16.90 1.32
C THR A 82 -1.46 16.04 1.16
N TYR A 83 -1.03 15.31 2.19
CA TYR A 83 0.20 14.49 2.15
C TYR A 83 0.12 13.25 1.25
N CYS A 84 0.22 13.46 -0.07
CA CYS A 84 0.37 12.41 -1.06
C CYS A 84 1.82 12.01 -1.19
N LEU A 85 2.11 10.74 -0.93
CA LEU A 85 3.46 10.22 -0.91
C LEU A 85 3.70 9.30 -2.11
N SER A 86 4.93 9.36 -2.61
CA SER A 86 5.43 8.52 -3.71
C SER A 86 6.36 7.42 -3.19
N GLU A 87 7.18 6.86 -4.08
CA GLU A 87 8.18 5.85 -3.74
C GLU A 87 9.40 6.43 -3.03
N ARG A 88 10.05 5.60 -2.21
CA ARG A 88 11.38 5.85 -1.66
C ARG A 88 12.42 5.49 -2.72
N THR A 89 13.54 6.18 -2.76
CA THR A 89 14.64 5.90 -3.69
C THR A 89 15.94 5.60 -2.93
N GLY A 90 16.95 5.09 -3.63
CA GLY A 90 18.27 4.84 -3.05
C GLY A 90 18.31 3.56 -2.22
N THR A 91 19.23 3.50 -1.25
CA THR A 91 19.51 2.28 -0.45
C THR A 91 18.31 1.77 0.35
N ASN A 92 17.36 2.65 0.66
CA ASN A 92 16.15 2.33 1.43
C ASN A 92 14.88 2.21 0.57
N ALA A 93 15.03 2.05 -0.76
CA ALA A 93 13.88 1.92 -1.68
C ALA A 93 12.96 0.74 -1.31
N PHE A 94 13.55 -0.38 -0.89
CA PHE A 94 12.84 -1.63 -0.56
C PHE A 94 13.10 -2.09 0.87
N THR A 95 13.24 -1.14 1.80
CA THR A 95 13.42 -1.43 3.23
C THR A 95 12.30 -0.80 4.05
N ASP A 96 12.16 -1.25 5.29
CA ASP A 96 11.26 -0.68 6.29
C ASP A 96 11.98 0.25 7.26
N VAL A 97 13.18 0.74 6.92
CA VAL A 97 13.88 1.76 7.72
C VAL A 97 12.95 2.95 7.98
N ALA A 98 12.92 3.45 9.22
CA ALA A 98 12.04 4.53 9.65
C ALA A 98 12.13 5.76 8.72
N PRO A 99 11.00 6.43 8.40
CA PRO A 99 10.95 7.52 7.43
C PRO A 99 11.31 8.88 8.07
N THR A 100 12.45 8.95 8.78
CA THR A 100 12.89 10.14 9.52
C THR A 100 14.14 10.76 8.89
N GLY A 101 14.30 12.08 9.02
CA GLY A 101 15.48 12.78 8.50
C GLY A 101 15.63 12.60 6.99
N THR A 102 16.80 12.14 6.54
CA THR A 102 17.08 11.87 5.12
C THR A 102 16.28 10.70 4.53
N ASN A 103 15.59 9.91 5.37
CA ASN A 103 14.74 8.80 4.95
C ASN A 103 13.26 9.18 4.79
N ALA A 104 12.90 10.45 5.03
CA ALA A 104 11.54 10.94 4.83
C ALA A 104 11.07 10.71 3.39
N ILE A 105 9.77 10.46 3.22
CA ILE A 105 9.20 9.99 1.97
C ILE A 105 8.83 11.19 1.08
N PRO A 106 9.28 11.22 -0.18
CA PRO A 106 8.94 12.31 -1.07
C PRO A 106 7.43 12.45 -1.30
N ARG A 107 6.99 13.69 -1.49
CA ARG A 107 5.62 13.99 -1.86
C ARG A 107 5.43 13.97 -3.37
N ALA A 108 4.29 13.47 -3.81
CA ALA A 108 3.89 13.48 -5.21
C ALA A 108 3.49 14.90 -5.66
N TYR A 109 3.91 15.25 -6.88
CA TYR A 109 3.60 16.52 -7.55
C TYR A 109 2.64 16.29 -8.72
N GLN A 110 1.67 17.19 -8.88
CA GLN A 110 0.61 17.10 -9.87
C GLN A 110 0.46 18.39 -10.69
N THR A 111 -0.29 18.32 -11.79
CA THR A 111 -0.62 19.48 -12.62
C THR A 111 -1.72 20.31 -11.96
N GLY A 112 -1.53 21.62 -11.86
CA GLY A 112 -2.46 22.54 -11.20
C GLY A 112 -2.12 22.80 -9.73
N SER A 113 -2.39 24.01 -9.25
CA SER A 113 -2.20 24.37 -7.84
C SER A 113 -3.34 23.80 -6.98
N ASN A 114 -3.04 23.48 -5.71
CA ASN A 114 -4.02 22.96 -4.72
C ASN A 114 -4.73 21.65 -5.09
N THR A 115 -4.10 20.77 -5.86
CA THR A 115 -4.70 19.46 -6.13
C THR A 115 -4.72 18.57 -4.88
N ALA A 116 -5.88 17.96 -4.65
CA ALA A 116 -6.09 16.99 -3.57
C ALA A 116 -5.42 15.65 -3.89
N CYS A 117 -5.28 14.80 -2.87
CA CYS A 117 -4.73 13.47 -3.07
C CYS A 117 -5.60 12.56 -3.89
N VAL A 118 -4.94 11.77 -4.73
CA VAL A 118 -5.54 10.61 -5.41
C VAL A 118 -4.72 9.38 -4.98
N PRO A 119 -5.26 8.55 -4.07
CA PRO A 119 -6.65 8.52 -3.63
C PRO A 119 -6.97 9.55 -2.53
N SER A 120 -8.23 9.95 -2.40
CA SER A 120 -8.70 10.83 -1.32
C SER A 120 -8.72 10.12 0.03
N ALA A 121 -9.01 8.82 0.05
CA ALA A 121 -9.03 8.01 1.27
C ALA A 121 -7.62 7.91 1.89
N PRO A 122 -7.44 8.26 3.17
CA PRO A 122 -6.14 8.16 3.83
C PRO A 122 -5.83 6.72 4.25
N ILE A 123 -4.55 6.46 4.50
CA ILE A 123 -4.13 5.28 5.27
C ILE A 123 -4.77 5.32 6.66
N VAL A 124 -4.97 4.13 7.23
CA VAL A 124 -5.39 3.95 8.62
C VAL A 124 -4.32 3.12 9.32
N PRO A 125 -3.60 3.66 10.32
CA PRO A 125 -2.68 2.86 11.13
C PRO A 125 -3.40 1.73 11.88
N MET A 126 -2.64 0.73 12.35
CA MET A 126 -3.20 -0.44 13.05
C MET A 126 -4.18 -0.04 14.15
N THR A 127 -5.41 -0.55 14.09
CA THR A 127 -6.46 -0.32 15.08
C THR A 127 -7.38 -1.52 15.20
N SER A 128 -8.01 -1.69 16.36
CA SER A 128 -9.12 -2.64 16.59
C SER A 128 -10.49 -1.96 16.45
N ASN A 129 -10.54 -0.65 16.16
CA ASN A 129 -11.79 0.06 15.94
C ASN A 129 -12.35 -0.27 14.54
N LYS A 130 -13.35 -1.17 14.51
CA LYS A 130 -14.02 -1.58 13.27
C LYS A 130 -14.69 -0.39 12.56
N ASP A 131 -15.32 0.52 13.31
CA ASP A 131 -16.09 1.62 12.73
C ASP A 131 -15.19 2.63 12.02
N SER A 132 -14.00 2.93 12.57
CA SER A 132 -13.06 3.83 11.90
C SER A 132 -12.53 3.23 10.58
N LEU A 133 -12.26 1.92 10.56
CA LEU A 133 -11.85 1.21 9.35
C LEU A 133 -12.98 1.19 8.30
N LYS A 134 -14.21 0.83 8.71
CA LYS A 134 -15.38 0.78 7.85
C LYS A 134 -15.75 2.16 7.29
N THR A 135 -15.58 3.22 8.08
CA THR A 135 -15.78 4.62 7.64
C THR A 135 -14.86 4.96 6.47
N VAL A 136 -13.57 4.65 6.59
CA VAL A 136 -12.61 4.90 5.50
C VAL A 136 -12.91 4.05 4.28
N ILE A 137 -13.26 2.76 4.45
CA ILE A 137 -13.66 1.89 3.32
C ILE A 137 -14.87 2.45 2.58
N ASN A 138 -15.91 2.88 3.30
CA ASN A 138 -17.10 3.46 2.67
C ASN A 138 -16.77 4.73 1.85
N SER A 139 -15.73 5.47 2.21
CA SER A 139 -15.27 6.65 1.47
C SER A 139 -14.44 6.36 0.21
N PHE A 140 -14.14 5.08 -0.09
CA PHE A 140 -13.35 4.75 -1.28
C PHE A 140 -14.04 5.21 -2.57
N ALA A 141 -13.28 5.91 -3.40
CA ALA A 141 -13.68 6.39 -4.70
C ALA A 141 -12.60 6.02 -5.73
N ALA A 142 -13.00 5.32 -6.78
CA ALA A 142 -12.13 4.88 -7.85
C ALA A 142 -11.63 6.07 -8.68
N SER A 143 -10.33 6.32 -8.69
CA SER A 143 -9.73 7.40 -9.47
C SER A 143 -8.23 7.19 -9.64
N GLY A 144 -7.62 7.76 -10.67
CA GLY A 144 -6.16 7.76 -10.87
C GLY A 144 -5.60 6.46 -11.47
N ASN A 145 -4.26 6.36 -11.42
CA ASN A 145 -3.47 5.29 -12.03
C ASN A 145 -2.95 4.31 -10.98
N THR A 146 -2.39 3.18 -11.40
CA THR A 146 -2.14 2.04 -10.51
C THR A 146 -0.69 1.98 -10.03
N ALA A 147 -0.36 2.76 -8.99
CA ALA A 147 0.96 2.73 -8.33
C ALA A 147 1.06 1.60 -7.28
N GLY A 148 0.88 0.36 -7.72
CA GLY A 148 0.79 -0.81 -6.84
C GLY A 148 1.96 -1.01 -5.89
N HIS A 149 3.20 -0.69 -6.30
CA HIS A 149 4.35 -0.71 -5.40
C HIS A 149 4.18 0.16 -4.15
N LEU A 150 3.47 1.29 -4.24
CA LEU A 150 3.21 2.14 -3.07
C LEU A 150 2.25 1.47 -2.09
N GLY A 151 1.18 0.85 -2.61
CA GLY A 151 0.27 0.04 -1.81
C GLY A 151 1.01 -1.09 -1.09
N THR A 152 1.91 -1.78 -1.81
CA THR A 152 2.72 -2.87 -1.26
C THR A 152 3.66 -2.36 -0.17
N ALA A 153 4.35 -1.25 -0.42
CA ALA A 153 5.26 -0.63 0.54
C ALA A 153 4.52 -0.22 1.83
N TRP A 154 3.38 0.45 1.70
CA TRP A 154 2.60 0.91 2.85
C TRP A 154 1.91 -0.22 3.61
N ALA A 155 1.58 -1.33 2.96
CA ALA A 155 1.18 -2.54 3.68
C ALA A 155 2.29 -3.02 4.63
N TRP A 156 3.56 -2.99 4.19
CA TRP A 156 4.70 -3.35 5.04
C TRP A 156 4.95 -2.31 6.13
N TYR A 157 4.97 -1.02 5.79
CA TYR A 157 5.30 0.05 6.71
C TYR A 157 4.35 0.10 7.91
N LEU A 158 3.06 -0.12 7.70
CA LEU A 158 2.07 -0.17 8.78
C LEU A 158 2.18 -1.45 9.65
N LEU A 159 2.92 -2.47 9.21
CA LEU A 159 3.24 -3.69 9.96
C LEU A 159 4.61 -3.64 10.63
N SER A 160 5.46 -2.68 10.28
CA SER A 160 6.86 -2.66 10.70
C SER A 160 7.06 -2.03 12.08
N PRO A 161 7.74 -2.73 13.02
CA PRO A 161 8.17 -2.13 14.28
C PRO A 161 9.22 -1.01 14.09
N ASN A 162 9.96 -0.99 12.97
CA ASN A 162 10.92 0.08 12.65
C ASN A 162 10.21 1.43 12.40
N TRP A 163 8.92 1.41 12.09
CA TRP A 163 8.08 2.60 11.92
C TRP A 163 7.40 3.05 13.20
N ALA A 164 7.61 2.37 14.34
CA ALA A 164 6.93 2.67 15.59
C ALA A 164 7.14 4.11 16.09
N SER A 165 8.22 4.78 15.72
CA SER A 165 8.50 6.18 16.13
C SER A 165 7.59 7.21 15.47
N VAL A 166 7.04 6.91 14.28
CA VAL A 166 6.16 7.81 13.53
C VAL A 166 4.69 7.42 13.62
N LEU A 167 4.37 6.28 14.24
CA LEU A 167 3.01 5.77 14.40
C LEU A 167 2.40 6.19 15.75
N PRO A 168 1.07 6.38 15.81
CA PRO A 168 0.35 6.56 17.08
C PRO A 168 0.66 5.44 18.06
N ALA A 169 0.67 5.75 19.36
CA ALA A 169 1.03 4.77 20.40
C ALA A 169 0.23 3.47 20.31
N ALA A 170 -1.09 3.54 20.14
CA ALA A 170 -1.97 2.38 20.01
C ALA A 170 -1.78 1.58 18.71
N SER A 171 -1.08 2.15 17.73
CA SER A 171 -0.86 1.56 16.41
C SER A 171 0.54 1.00 16.22
N LYS A 172 1.41 1.05 17.24
CA LYS A 172 2.77 0.53 17.16
C LYS A 172 2.75 -1.00 16.95
N PRO A 173 3.42 -1.52 15.91
CA PRO A 173 3.53 -2.96 15.69
C PRO A 173 4.48 -3.61 16.69
N GLN A 174 4.19 -4.85 17.06
CA GLN A 174 5.10 -5.65 17.89
C GLN A 174 6.40 -6.01 17.13
N PRO A 175 7.51 -6.29 17.83
CA PRO A 175 8.80 -6.65 17.22
C PRO A 175 8.72 -7.85 16.27
N TYR A 176 9.59 -7.90 15.25
CA TYR A 176 9.67 -9.03 14.34
C TYR A 176 10.11 -10.32 15.02
N SER A 177 10.93 -10.25 16.06
CA SER A 177 11.38 -11.44 16.81
C SER A 177 10.24 -12.28 17.37
N MET A 178 9.08 -11.67 17.65
CA MET A 178 7.91 -12.38 18.16
C MET A 178 7.23 -13.28 17.11
N THR A 179 7.48 -13.09 15.81
CA THR A 179 6.88 -13.95 14.77
C THR A 179 7.47 -15.35 14.75
N GLN A 180 8.66 -15.53 15.33
CA GLN A 180 9.33 -16.83 15.47
C GLN A 180 9.10 -17.46 16.84
N GLN A 181 8.53 -16.71 17.78
CA GLN A 181 8.22 -17.24 19.10
C GLN A 181 6.90 -18.01 19.06
N VAL A 182 6.87 -19.12 19.78
CA VAL A 182 5.68 -19.96 19.92
C VAL A 182 5.26 -20.01 21.37
N GLY A 183 3.95 -20.14 21.60
CA GLY A 183 3.38 -20.42 22.90
C GLY A 183 3.57 -21.88 23.30
N GLU A 184 3.08 -22.24 24.48
CA GLU A 184 3.21 -23.58 25.07
C GLU A 184 2.68 -24.70 24.18
N LYS A 185 1.69 -24.41 23.32
CA LYS A 185 1.10 -25.38 22.38
C LYS A 185 1.73 -25.31 20.97
N GLY A 186 2.87 -24.64 20.81
CA GLY A 186 3.58 -24.51 19.53
C GLY A 186 2.94 -23.50 18.55
N GLN A 187 1.91 -22.77 18.96
CA GLN A 187 1.26 -21.74 18.15
C GLN A 187 2.08 -20.45 18.12
N PRO A 188 2.20 -19.74 16.98
CA PRO A 188 2.92 -18.48 16.92
C PRO A 188 2.36 -17.43 17.89
N LEU A 189 3.22 -16.75 18.64
CA LEU A 189 2.80 -15.65 19.54
C LEU A 189 2.37 -14.39 18.78
N LEU A 190 2.92 -14.19 17.58
CA LEU A 190 2.57 -13.06 16.72
C LEU A 190 2.47 -13.51 15.27
N LYS A 191 1.37 -13.13 14.62
CA LYS A 191 1.25 -13.20 13.17
C LYS A 191 1.24 -11.80 12.59
N LYS A 192 2.10 -11.55 11.60
CA LYS A 192 2.07 -10.36 10.77
C LYS A 192 1.62 -10.78 9.38
N VAL A 193 0.51 -10.22 8.90
CA VAL A 193 -0.11 -10.62 7.64
C VAL A 193 -0.38 -9.39 6.78
N ALA A 194 0.07 -9.44 5.54
CA ALA A 194 -0.26 -8.46 4.51
C ALA A 194 -1.23 -9.08 3.50
N VAL A 195 -2.36 -8.40 3.25
CA VAL A 195 -3.30 -8.74 2.19
C VAL A 195 -3.19 -7.66 1.11
N LEU A 196 -2.78 -8.05 -0.10
CA LEU A 196 -2.59 -7.16 -1.24
C LEU A 196 -3.64 -7.44 -2.30
N MET A 197 -4.39 -6.41 -2.71
CA MET A 197 -5.45 -6.56 -3.70
C MET A 197 -5.33 -5.52 -4.81
N THR A 198 -5.56 -5.95 -6.06
CA THR A 198 -5.60 -5.12 -7.27
C THR A 198 -6.51 -5.73 -8.35
N ASP A 199 -7.07 -4.90 -9.22
CA ASP A 199 -7.85 -5.31 -10.39
C ASP A 199 -7.19 -5.03 -11.73
N GLY A 200 -5.95 -4.53 -11.71
CA GLY A 200 -5.25 -4.11 -12.91
C GLY A 200 -3.74 -4.21 -12.82
N GLU A 201 -3.12 -3.99 -13.99
CA GLU A 201 -1.68 -3.89 -14.11
C GLU A 201 -1.14 -2.63 -13.46
N TYR A 202 0.00 -2.78 -12.79
CA TYR A 202 0.68 -1.66 -12.17
C TYR A 202 1.35 -0.80 -13.26
N ASN A 203 0.80 0.38 -13.51
CA ASN A 203 1.15 1.24 -14.64
C ASN A 203 1.67 2.63 -14.23
N TYR A 204 1.94 2.83 -12.94
CA TYR A 204 2.37 4.12 -12.40
C TYR A 204 3.56 3.98 -11.46
N GLN A 205 4.63 4.72 -11.74
CA GLN A 205 5.86 4.80 -10.94
C GLN A 205 6.47 6.20 -11.07
N TYR A 206 7.43 6.51 -10.20
CA TYR A 206 7.98 7.84 -10.07
C TYR A 206 9.46 7.89 -10.42
N CYS A 207 9.92 9.04 -10.90
CA CYS A 207 11.34 9.36 -10.98
C CYS A 207 11.66 10.61 -10.16
N ASN A 208 12.90 10.67 -9.69
CA ASN A 208 13.51 11.90 -9.19
C ASN A 208 14.25 12.55 -10.36
N SER A 209 14.06 13.85 -10.55
CA SER A 209 14.77 14.56 -11.61
C SER A 209 16.12 15.06 -11.08
N THR A 210 17.21 14.62 -11.72
CA THR A 210 18.60 14.97 -11.35
C THR A 210 18.96 16.43 -11.67
N THR A 211 18.03 17.26 -12.15
CA THR A 211 18.28 18.68 -12.34
C THR A 211 18.31 19.44 -11.00
N PRO A 212 19.19 20.46 -10.84
CA PRO A 212 19.41 21.17 -9.57
C PRO A 212 18.16 21.78 -8.93
N THR A 213 17.14 22.10 -9.74
CA THR A 213 15.89 22.76 -9.30
C THR A 213 14.79 21.78 -8.87
N THR A 214 15.04 20.47 -8.91
CA THR A 214 14.04 19.42 -8.66
C THR A 214 14.47 18.31 -7.72
N ALA A 215 15.62 18.47 -7.07
CA ALA A 215 16.20 17.46 -6.18
C ALA A 215 15.25 17.11 -5.01
N GLY A 216 14.92 15.82 -4.89
CA GLY A 216 14.16 15.27 -3.76
C GLY A 216 12.65 15.28 -3.94
N ALA A 217 12.17 15.59 -5.14
CA ALA A 217 10.76 15.55 -5.46
C ALA A 217 10.46 14.62 -6.62
N THR A 218 9.31 13.97 -6.52
CA THR A 218 8.97 12.84 -7.38
C THR A 218 7.84 13.19 -8.32
N ILE A 219 8.04 12.80 -9.57
CA ILE A 219 7.10 13.00 -10.66
C ILE A 219 6.93 11.69 -11.42
N PRO A 220 5.74 11.44 -12.00
CA PRO A 220 5.51 10.31 -12.89
C PRO A 220 6.57 10.22 -13.98
N ASP A 221 7.13 9.03 -14.14
CA ASP A 221 8.26 8.78 -15.05
C ASP A 221 7.84 8.73 -16.53
N SER A 222 8.81 8.60 -17.43
CA SER A 222 8.61 8.64 -18.88
C SER A 222 7.78 7.48 -19.44
N ASP A 223 7.59 6.42 -18.67
CA ASP A 223 6.88 5.21 -19.08
C ASP A 223 5.41 5.23 -18.59
N THR A 224 5.04 6.25 -17.80
CA THR A 224 3.65 6.50 -17.35
C THR A 224 2.85 7.37 -18.33
N GLY A 225 2.27 6.76 -19.37
CA GLY A 225 1.37 7.46 -20.31
C GLY A 225 1.97 8.71 -20.99
N ASN A 226 1.13 9.55 -21.59
CA ASN A 226 1.55 10.50 -22.63
C ASN A 226 2.19 11.82 -22.15
N SER A 227 2.53 11.99 -20.87
CA SER A 227 3.08 13.27 -20.36
C SER A 227 4.07 13.12 -19.21
N GLY A 228 4.76 11.98 -19.13
CA GLY A 228 5.81 11.75 -18.14
C GLY A 228 6.92 12.81 -18.18
N ALA A 229 7.65 12.89 -17.07
CA ALA A 229 8.91 13.60 -17.05
C ALA A 229 9.91 12.95 -18.02
N ASN A 230 10.89 13.71 -18.51
CA ASN A 230 12.03 13.13 -19.24
C ASN A 230 13.02 12.43 -18.28
N CYS A 231 12.51 11.54 -17.42
CA CYS A 231 13.29 10.69 -16.52
C CYS A 231 12.61 9.33 -16.36
N LYS A 232 13.39 8.32 -15.98
CA LYS A 232 12.91 6.96 -15.66
C LYS A 232 13.00 6.71 -14.16
N SER A 233 12.10 5.88 -13.63
CA SER A 233 12.19 5.47 -12.22
C SER A 233 13.55 4.83 -11.94
N PRO A 234 14.29 5.27 -10.90
CA PRO A 234 15.56 4.65 -10.53
C PRO A 234 15.36 3.24 -9.95
N ASN A 235 14.13 2.89 -9.56
CA ASN A 235 13.76 1.62 -8.96
C ASN A 235 13.13 0.64 -9.98
N GLY A 236 13.02 1.05 -11.24
CA GLY A 236 12.34 0.29 -12.29
C GLY A 236 10.82 0.36 -12.20
N THR A 237 10.13 -0.55 -12.91
CA THR A 237 8.67 -0.54 -13.01
C THR A 237 7.99 -0.81 -11.67
N SER A 238 6.77 -0.31 -11.50
CA SER A 238 5.93 -0.56 -10.33
C SER A 238 5.81 -2.07 -10.00
N THR A 239 5.69 -2.93 -11.01
CA THR A 239 5.70 -4.40 -10.85
C THR A 239 7.00 -4.94 -10.25
N THR A 240 8.16 -4.46 -10.71
CA THR A 240 9.47 -4.89 -10.18
C THR A 240 9.65 -4.43 -8.75
N GLN A 241 9.30 -3.18 -8.46
CA GLN A 241 9.35 -2.64 -7.10
C GLN A 241 8.44 -3.42 -6.13
N ALA A 242 7.20 -3.70 -6.52
CA ALA A 242 6.26 -4.48 -5.70
C ALA A 242 6.81 -5.87 -5.38
N ARG A 243 7.39 -6.58 -6.36
CA ARG A 243 7.99 -7.91 -6.12
C ARG A 243 9.18 -7.85 -5.16
N SER A 244 10.05 -6.84 -5.29
CA SER A 244 11.17 -6.63 -4.35
C SER A 244 10.67 -6.37 -2.92
N LEU A 245 9.63 -5.56 -2.76
CA LEU A 245 8.98 -5.31 -1.46
C LEU A 245 8.34 -6.57 -0.89
N CYS A 246 7.67 -7.38 -1.71
CA CYS A 246 7.10 -8.67 -1.29
C CYS A 246 8.19 -9.65 -0.82
N THR A 247 9.32 -9.73 -1.52
CA THR A 247 10.48 -10.52 -1.09
C THR A 247 10.99 -10.05 0.27
N ALA A 248 11.13 -8.74 0.46
CA ALA A 248 11.61 -8.17 1.73
C ALA A 248 10.61 -8.38 2.88
N MET A 249 9.29 -8.24 2.64
CA MET A 249 8.24 -8.57 3.60
C MET A 249 8.32 -10.03 4.07
N LYS A 250 8.45 -10.96 3.11
CA LYS A 250 8.57 -12.39 3.40
C LYS A 250 9.83 -12.71 4.22
N ALA A 251 10.96 -12.08 3.87
CA ALA A 251 12.19 -12.20 4.64
C ALA A 251 12.07 -11.66 6.07
N ALA A 252 11.22 -10.65 6.30
CA ALA A 252 10.91 -10.12 7.63
C ALA A 252 9.88 -10.98 8.42
N GLY A 253 9.47 -12.14 7.89
CA GLY A 253 8.51 -13.03 8.54
C GLY A 253 7.05 -12.58 8.42
N ILE A 254 6.72 -11.77 7.40
CA ILE A 254 5.34 -11.38 7.10
C ILE A 254 4.75 -12.37 6.10
N THR A 255 3.58 -12.93 6.43
CA THR A 255 2.78 -13.74 5.50
C THR A 255 2.05 -12.83 4.52
N VAL A 256 2.21 -13.07 3.22
CA VAL A 256 1.63 -12.25 2.16
C VAL A 256 0.55 -13.04 1.43
N TYR A 257 -0.68 -12.57 1.50
CA TYR A 257 -1.80 -13.00 0.66
C TYR A 257 -2.01 -11.99 -0.47
N THR A 258 -2.37 -12.48 -1.65
CA THR A 258 -2.66 -11.63 -2.80
C THR A 258 -4.00 -11.97 -3.43
N VAL A 259 -4.75 -10.95 -3.86
CA VAL A 259 -6.07 -11.08 -4.45
C VAL A 259 -6.15 -10.28 -5.74
N GLY A 260 -6.28 -10.96 -6.87
CA GLY A 260 -6.59 -10.37 -8.17
C GLY A 260 -8.10 -10.30 -8.37
N PHE A 261 -8.59 -9.22 -8.98
CA PHE A 261 -10.01 -9.08 -9.31
C PHE A 261 -10.23 -8.71 -10.77
N GLY A 262 -10.84 -9.60 -11.55
CA GLY A 262 -11.10 -9.39 -12.97
C GLY A 262 -9.83 -9.34 -13.84
N LEU A 263 -8.74 -10.01 -13.43
CA LEU A 263 -7.45 -9.99 -14.15
C LEU A 263 -7.35 -10.96 -15.33
N GLY A 264 -8.33 -11.86 -15.51
CA GLY A 264 -8.17 -13.02 -16.39
C GLY A 264 -7.20 -14.06 -15.81
N SER A 265 -6.73 -15.02 -16.60
CA SER A 265 -5.92 -16.16 -16.11
C SER A 265 -4.39 -15.95 -16.17
N ALA A 266 -3.93 -14.97 -16.93
CA ALA A 266 -2.51 -14.70 -17.18
C ALA A 266 -2.26 -13.20 -17.43
N GLY A 267 -1.00 -12.76 -17.35
CA GLY A 267 -0.59 -11.38 -17.59
C GLY A 267 0.27 -10.84 -16.45
N ALA A 268 0.83 -9.64 -16.65
CA ALA A 268 1.81 -9.09 -15.72
C ALA A 268 1.22 -8.87 -14.31
N ALA A 269 -0.05 -8.47 -14.21
CA ALA A 269 -0.75 -8.35 -12.92
C ALA A 269 -0.84 -9.70 -12.19
N VAL A 270 -1.27 -10.75 -12.88
CA VAL A 270 -1.38 -12.11 -12.32
C VAL A 270 -0.01 -12.62 -11.86
N ASP A 271 1.03 -12.45 -12.68
CA ASP A 271 2.38 -12.90 -12.34
C ASP A 271 2.98 -12.12 -11.16
N THR A 272 2.67 -10.82 -11.06
CA THR A 272 3.06 -9.99 -9.93
C THR A 272 2.44 -10.49 -8.63
N LEU A 273 1.11 -10.69 -8.62
CA LEU A 273 0.40 -11.15 -7.43
C LEU A 273 0.79 -12.56 -7.04
N ARG A 274 0.95 -13.46 -8.01
CA ARG A 274 1.41 -14.83 -7.77
C ARG A 274 2.82 -14.86 -7.18
N GLY A 275 3.74 -14.04 -7.69
CA GLY A 275 5.11 -13.93 -7.16
C GLY A 275 5.19 -13.26 -5.78
N CYS A 276 4.23 -12.39 -5.47
CA CYS A 276 4.16 -11.72 -4.17
C CYS A 276 3.63 -12.63 -3.04
N ALA A 277 2.70 -13.54 -3.34
CA ALA A 277 2.16 -14.47 -2.36
C ALA A 277 3.28 -15.26 -1.64
N SER A 278 3.07 -15.55 -0.35
CA SER A 278 4.01 -16.37 0.43
C SER A 278 4.01 -17.82 -0.02
N GLU A 279 2.84 -18.34 -0.39
CA GLU A 279 2.67 -19.70 -0.91
C GLU A 279 1.70 -19.70 -2.10
N PRO A 280 1.76 -20.69 -3.00
CA PRO A 280 0.87 -20.74 -4.18
C PRO A 280 -0.62 -20.65 -3.84
N HIS A 281 -1.05 -21.25 -2.73
CA HIS A 281 -2.45 -21.26 -2.29
C HIS A 281 -2.90 -19.93 -1.64
N MET A 282 -1.97 -18.99 -1.43
CA MET A 282 -2.26 -17.66 -0.85
C MET A 282 -2.52 -16.60 -1.92
N PHE A 283 -2.48 -16.98 -3.20
CA PHE A 283 -2.94 -16.17 -4.33
C PHE A 283 -4.38 -16.55 -4.70
N TYR A 284 -5.26 -15.56 -4.72
CA TYR A 284 -6.65 -15.68 -5.16
C TYR A 284 -6.82 -14.88 -6.44
N ASN A 285 -7.48 -15.46 -7.44
CA ASN A 285 -7.81 -14.78 -8.68
C ASN A 285 -9.31 -14.84 -8.89
N THR A 286 -9.97 -13.73 -8.62
CA THR A 286 -11.43 -13.62 -8.54
C THR A 286 -11.96 -12.87 -9.75
N THR A 287 -13.18 -13.16 -10.17
CA THR A 287 -13.82 -12.57 -11.34
C THR A 287 -15.13 -11.87 -11.00
N THR A 288 -15.82 -12.33 -9.94
CA THR A 288 -17.10 -11.78 -9.48
C THR A 288 -16.99 -11.20 -8.07
N GLY A 289 -17.93 -10.33 -7.70
CA GLY A 289 -18.01 -9.78 -6.35
C GLY A 289 -18.14 -10.86 -5.26
N ASP A 290 -18.91 -11.92 -5.52
CA ASP A 290 -19.06 -13.04 -4.58
C ASP A 290 -17.76 -13.83 -4.41
N GLU A 291 -17.02 -14.10 -5.49
CA GLU A 291 -15.69 -14.70 -5.41
C GLU A 291 -14.71 -13.84 -4.62
N LEU A 292 -14.74 -12.51 -4.85
CA LEU A 292 -13.92 -11.56 -4.10
C LEU A 292 -14.23 -11.60 -2.60
N ARG A 293 -15.52 -11.57 -2.23
CA ARG A 293 -15.94 -11.68 -0.83
C ARG A 293 -15.53 -13.01 -0.21
N ASN A 294 -15.71 -14.12 -0.93
CA ASN A 294 -15.32 -15.44 -0.46
C ASN A 294 -13.80 -15.55 -0.25
N ALA A 295 -12.99 -14.98 -1.15
CA ALA A 295 -11.55 -14.93 -0.97
C ALA A 295 -11.15 -14.16 0.30
N PHE A 296 -11.72 -12.97 0.52
CA PHE A 296 -11.44 -12.17 1.72
C PHE A 296 -11.89 -12.87 3.01
N ARG A 297 -13.05 -13.54 3.01
CA ARG A 297 -13.51 -14.35 4.14
C ARG A 297 -12.60 -15.54 4.41
N HIS A 298 -12.19 -16.26 3.36
CA HIS A 298 -11.29 -17.39 3.50
C HIS A 298 -9.96 -16.96 4.12
N ILE A 299 -9.33 -15.91 3.58
CA ILE A 299 -8.13 -15.29 4.16
C ILE A 299 -8.35 -14.92 5.63
N ALA A 300 -9.46 -14.24 5.94
CA ALA A 300 -9.78 -13.82 7.30
C ALA A 300 -9.86 -15.01 8.27
N THR A 301 -10.53 -16.09 7.86
CA THR A 301 -10.63 -17.31 8.67
C THR A 301 -9.27 -18.01 8.81
N SER A 302 -8.43 -18.06 7.78
CA SER A 302 -7.08 -18.62 7.87
C SER A 302 -6.19 -17.85 8.86
N ILE A 303 -6.35 -16.53 8.92
CA ILE A 303 -5.64 -15.67 9.87
C ILE A 303 -6.13 -15.92 11.30
N ALA A 304 -7.44 -16.05 11.51
CA ALA A 304 -8.07 -16.22 12.82
C ALA A 304 -8.01 -17.66 13.37
N ALA A 305 -7.89 -18.68 12.51
CA ALA A 305 -7.98 -20.11 12.86
C ALA A 305 -6.99 -20.67 13.92
N PRO A 306 -5.78 -20.14 14.17
CA PRO A 306 -4.84 -20.78 15.12
C PRO A 306 -5.14 -20.51 16.59
N ILE A 307 -6.19 -19.76 16.92
CA ILE A 307 -6.44 -19.31 18.29
C ILE A 307 -7.72 -19.94 18.88
N LEU A 308 -8.33 -20.91 18.18
CA LEU A 308 -9.54 -21.61 18.63
C LEU A 308 -9.25 -22.94 19.37
N SER A 309 -8.00 -23.42 19.42
CA SER A 309 -7.63 -24.60 20.21
C SER A 309 -7.28 -24.24 21.65
N ARG A 310 -8.29 -23.79 22.41
CA ARG A 310 -8.24 -23.87 23.87
C ARG A 310 -8.61 -25.27 24.33
#